data_AF-A0AAT9G8L0-F1
#
_entry.id   AF-A0AAT9G8L0-F1
#
_cell.length_a   1.000
_cell.length_b   1.000
_cell.length_c   1.000
_cell.angle_alpha   90.00
_cell.angle_beta   90.00
_cell.angle_gamma   90.00
#
_symmetry.space_group_name_H-M   'P 1'
#
loop_
_entity.id
_entity.type
_entity.pdbx_description
1 polymer ?
#
loop_
_entity_poly.entity_id
_entity_poly.type
_entity_poly.pdbx_seq_one_letter_code
_entity_poly.pdbx_strand_id
1 'polypeptide(L)'
;MPWEYLNGHRHIKQLCRITRRREQKNKGNYTEETAYMITSLSSSASAEMLLDLNRKHWSCENNLNWVKDRVFMEDKSTIRKDNAPIVLSLLRSFVISIIATISTKIGSVQKTV
;
A
#
# COMPACT_ATOMS: atom_id res chain seq x y z
N MET A 1 -23.54 1.64 -10.35
CA MET A 1 -23.57 2.96 -9.68
C MET A 1 -24.20 3.96 -10.64
N PRO A 2 -25.22 4.74 -10.23
CA PRO A 2 -25.77 5.82 -11.04
C PRO A 2 -24.69 6.89 -11.29
N TRP A 3 -24.60 7.43 -12.51
CA TRP A 3 -23.54 8.37 -12.91
C TRP A 3 -23.68 9.76 -12.27
N GLU A 4 -24.87 10.08 -11.74
CA GLU A 4 -25.22 11.34 -11.09
C GLU A 4 -24.34 11.66 -9.86
N TYR A 5 -23.84 10.64 -9.16
CA TYR A 5 -22.97 10.79 -7.99
C TYR A 5 -21.59 11.39 -8.30
N LEU A 6 -21.16 11.38 -9.57
CA LEU A 6 -19.85 11.89 -9.97
C LEU A 6 -19.87 13.37 -10.40
N ASN A 7 -21.05 13.94 -10.65
CA ASN A 7 -21.20 15.28 -11.25
C ASN A 7 -20.67 16.44 -10.37
N GLY A 8 -20.42 16.21 -9.07
CA GLY A 8 -19.82 17.21 -8.17
C GLY A 8 -18.29 17.17 -8.05
N HIS A 9 -17.63 16.12 -8.57
CA HIS A 9 -16.23 15.84 -8.29
C HIS A 9 -15.30 16.26 -9.43
N ARG A 10 -14.94 17.56 -9.47
CA ARG A 10 -14.08 18.17 -10.51
C ARG A 10 -12.70 17.52 -10.69
N HIS A 11 -12.25 16.75 -9.70
CA HIS A 11 -10.94 16.11 -9.71
C HIS A 11 -11.00 14.64 -10.16
N ILE A 12 -12.16 14.05 -10.40
CA ILE A 12 -12.24 12.69 -10.94
C ILE A 12 -12.16 12.76 -12.46
N LYS A 13 -11.14 12.14 -13.04
CA LYS A 13 -10.87 12.18 -14.48
C LYS A 13 -10.94 10.82 -15.16
N GLN A 14 -10.78 9.73 -14.41
CA GLN A 14 -10.92 8.36 -14.93
C GLN A 14 -11.45 7.38 -13.85
N LEU A 15 -12.12 6.33 -14.32
CA LEU A 15 -12.48 5.13 -13.56
C LEU A 15 -11.65 3.95 -14.05
N CYS A 16 -11.12 3.15 -13.13
CA CYS A 16 -10.37 1.93 -13.42
C CYS A 16 -11.06 0.73 -12.77
N ARG A 17 -11.09 -0.41 -13.47
CA ARG A 17 -11.51 -1.70 -12.93
C ARG A 17 -10.29 -2.60 -12.86
N ILE A 18 -9.97 -3.10 -11.67
CA ILE A 18 -8.90 -4.07 -11.43
C ILE A 18 -9.52 -5.40 -11.03
N THR A 19 -9.14 -6.45 -11.74
CA THR A 19 -9.43 -7.82 -11.34
C THR A 19 -8.20 -8.40 -10.63
N ARG A 20 -8.39 -8.96 -9.44
CA ARG A 20 -7.34 -9.56 -8.61
C ARG A 20 -7.65 -11.02 -8.43
N ARG A 21 -6.69 -11.89 -8.74
CA ARG A 21 -6.74 -13.31 -8.43
C ARG A 21 -5.76 -13.62 -7.32
N ARG A 22 -6.24 -14.21 -6.23
CA ARG A 22 -5.41 -14.70 -5.12
C ARG A 22 -5.48 -16.22 -5.10
N GLU A 23 -4.32 -16.85 -5.10
CA GLU A 23 -4.19 -18.30 -4.96
C GLU A 23 -3.64 -18.64 -3.57
N GLN A 24 -4.31 -19.57 -2.88
CA GLN A 24 -3.75 -20.15 -1.66
C GLN A 24 -2.92 -21.38 -2.03
N LYS A 25 -1.60 -21.26 -1.88
CA LYS A 25 -0.59 -22.28 -2.26
C LYS A 25 -0.86 -23.71 -1.76
N ASN A 26 -1.71 -23.89 -0.73
CA ASN A 26 -1.96 -25.19 -0.11
C ASN A 26 -3.39 -25.72 -0.28
N LYS A 27 -4.28 -25.03 -1.01
CA LYS A 27 -5.69 -25.46 -1.15
C LYS A 27 -6.17 -25.67 -2.59
N GLY A 28 -5.36 -25.34 -3.61
CA GLY A 28 -5.76 -25.42 -5.02
C GLY A 28 -6.89 -24.47 -5.43
N ASN A 29 -7.44 -23.72 -4.49
CA ASN A 29 -8.53 -22.77 -4.71
C ASN A 29 -7.97 -21.38 -4.98
N TYR A 30 -8.60 -20.69 -5.92
CA TYR A 30 -8.38 -19.27 -6.15
C TYR A 30 -9.63 -18.48 -5.78
N THR A 31 -9.42 -17.26 -5.30
CA THR A 31 -10.47 -16.25 -5.19
C THR A 31 -10.21 -15.17 -6.23
N GLU A 32 -11.29 -14.67 -6.83
CA GLU A 32 -11.25 -13.55 -7.75
C GLU A 32 -12.06 -12.39 -7.16
N GLU A 33 -11.48 -11.20 -7.19
CA GLU A 33 -12.08 -9.98 -6.67
C GLU A 33 -12.00 -8.90 -7.74
N THR A 34 -13.09 -8.17 -7.95
CA THR A 34 -13.10 -6.97 -8.79
C THR A 34 -13.17 -5.74 -7.90
N ALA A 35 -12.20 -4.85 -8.08
CA ALA A 35 -12.16 -3.55 -7.41
C ALA A 35 -12.24 -2.42 -8.43
N TYR A 36 -12.90 -1.33 -8.03
CA TYR A 36 -12.99 -0.11 -8.83
C TYR A 36 -12.19 1.01 -8.15
N MET A 37 -11.45 1.76 -8.95
CA MET A 37 -10.67 2.90 -8.49
C MET A 37 -11.07 4.15 -9.25
N ILE A 38 -11.08 5.28 -8.56
CA ILE A 38 -11.22 6.61 -9.16
C ILE A 38 -9.88 7.33 -9.10
N THR A 39 -9.55 8.08 -10.14
CA THR A 39 -8.27 8.82 -10.19
C THR A 39 -8.45 10.19 -10.84
N SER A 40 -7.60 11.13 -10.42
CA SER A 40 -7.46 12.46 -11.01
C SER A 40 -6.48 12.50 -12.18
N LEU A 41 -5.86 11.36 -12.52
CA LEU A 41 -5.04 11.21 -13.72
C LEU A 41 -5.90 11.35 -14.98
N SER A 42 -5.35 12.01 -15.99
CA SER A 42 -6.02 12.21 -17.28
C SER A 42 -6.17 10.90 -18.05
N SER A 43 -7.08 10.89 -19.03
CA SER A 43 -7.33 9.76 -19.95
C SER A 43 -6.08 9.19 -20.65
N SER A 44 -4.98 9.95 -20.70
CA SER A 44 -3.68 9.51 -21.20
C SER A 44 -2.94 8.52 -20.30
N ALA A 45 -3.31 8.39 -19.02
CA ALA A 45 -2.73 7.37 -18.15
C ALA A 45 -3.23 5.99 -18.57
N SER A 46 -2.29 5.12 -18.98
CA SER A 46 -2.59 3.78 -19.46
C SER A 46 -3.04 2.84 -18.34
N ALA A 47 -3.75 1.77 -18.71
CA ALA A 47 -4.15 0.73 -17.75
C ALA A 47 -2.94 0.11 -17.03
N GLU A 48 -1.81 -0.04 -17.74
CA GLU A 48 -0.55 -0.56 -17.18
C GLU A 48 0.01 0.36 -16.11
N MET A 49 0.03 1.67 -16.37
CA MET A 49 0.48 2.68 -15.40
C MET A 49 -0.42 2.69 -14.15
N LEU A 50 -1.74 2.62 -14.34
CA LEU A 50 -2.69 2.54 -13.22
C LEU A 50 -2.53 1.25 -12.41
N LEU A 51 -2.23 0.13 -13.06
CA LEU A 51 -1.97 -1.14 -12.39
C LEU A 51 -0.66 -1.09 -11.59
N ASP A 52 0.41 -0.51 -12.14
CA ASP A 52 1.68 -0.30 -11.45
C ASP A 52 1.51 0.59 -10.21
N LEU A 53 0.79 1.71 -10.34
CA LEU A 53 0.46 2.57 -9.21
C LEU A 53 -0.34 1.83 -8.14
N ASN A 54 -1.36 1.06 -8.52
CA ASN A 54 -2.11 0.24 -7.57
C ASN A 54 -1.19 -0.78 -6.86
N ARG A 55 -0.25 -1.42 -7.58
CA ARG A 55 0.70 -2.36 -6.96
C ARG A 55 1.65 -1.66 -5.98
N LYS A 56 2.18 -0.49 -6.36
CA LYS A 56 3.05 0.32 -5.50
C LYS A 56 2.32 0.84 -4.25
N HIS A 57 1.04 1.17 -4.37
CA HIS A 57 0.22 1.55 -3.22
C HIS A 57 0.17 0.43 -2.17
N TRP A 58 -0.01 -0.83 -2.59
CA TRP A 58 0.04 -1.99 -1.69
C TRP A 58 1.41 -2.23 -1.04
N SER A 59 2.50 -1.73 -1.62
CA SER A 59 3.82 -1.82 -0.99
C SER A 59 3.89 -1.06 0.33
N CYS A 60 3.06 -0.03 0.53
CA CYS A 60 3.00 0.67 1.82
C CYS A 60 2.49 -0.26 2.93
N GLU A 61 1.40 -0.98 2.66
CA GLU A 61 0.83 -1.94 3.60
C GLU A 61 1.81 -3.09 3.90
N ASN A 62 2.42 -3.65 2.86
CA ASN A 62 3.33 -4.80 3.03
C ASN A 62 4.67 -4.44 3.67
N ASN A 63 5.28 -3.31 3.32
CA ASN A 63 6.64 -2.98 3.76
C ASN A 63 6.66 -2.18 5.06
N LEU A 64 5.62 -1.37 5.32
CA LEU A 64 5.54 -0.53 6.52
C LEU A 64 4.58 -1.12 7.54
N ASN A 65 3.29 -1.21 7.20
CA ASN A 65 2.25 -1.54 8.19
C ASN A 65 2.39 -2.97 8.71
N TRP A 66 2.61 -3.95 7.83
CA TRP A 66 2.85 -5.33 8.27
C TRP A 66 4.05 -5.44 9.22
N VAL A 67 5.13 -4.70 8.96
CA VAL A 67 6.33 -4.71 9.83
C VAL A 67 5.99 -4.07 11.18
N LYS A 68 5.25 -2.95 11.20
CA LYS A 68 4.78 -2.33 12.43
C LYS A 68 3.94 -3.30 13.27
N ASP A 69 2.97 -3.95 12.64
CA ASP A 69 2.00 -4.79 13.34
C ASP A 69 2.63 -6.09 13.83
N ARG A 70 3.47 -6.72 13.00
CA ARG A 70 4.00 -8.07 13.27
C ARG A 70 5.34 -8.07 13.96
N VAL A 71 6.26 -7.18 13.57
CA VAL A 71 7.62 -7.13 14.12
C VAL A 71 7.67 -6.20 15.33
N PHE A 72 7.10 -5.00 15.21
CA PHE A 72 7.05 -4.02 16.31
C PHE A 72 5.83 -4.19 17.22
N MET A 73 4.99 -5.20 16.95
CA MET A 73 3.82 -5.57 17.74
C MET A 73 2.90 -4.39 18.05
N GLU A 74 2.73 -3.48 17.07
CA GLU A 74 1.92 -2.27 17.24
C GLU A 74 0.50 -2.59 17.71
N ASP A 75 -0.15 -3.59 17.12
CA ASP A 75 -1.48 -4.08 17.51
C ASP A 75 -1.56 -4.55 18.97
N LYS A 76 -0.45 -5.07 19.51
CA LYS A 76 -0.39 -5.54 20.90
C LYS A 76 -0.07 -4.42 21.90
N SER A 77 0.19 -3.21 21.42
CA SER A 77 0.51 -2.09 22.30
C SER A 77 -0.71 -1.66 23.13
N THR A 78 -0.52 -1.63 24.44
CA THR A 78 -1.54 -1.18 25.40
C THR A 78 -1.45 0.31 25.72
N ILE A 79 -0.54 1.04 25.07
CA ILE A 79 -0.39 2.49 25.23
C ILE A 79 -1.59 3.17 24.57
N ARG A 80 -2.38 3.89 25.37
CA ARG A 80 -3.61 4.58 24.93
C ARG A 80 -3.75 6.02 25.41
N LYS A 81 -2.76 6.54 26.15
CA LYS A 81 -2.83 7.86 26.77
C LYS A 81 -2.47 8.97 25.77
N ASP A 82 -3.31 9.99 25.70
CA ASP A 82 -3.09 11.22 24.91
C ASP A 82 -2.59 10.91 23.49
N ASN A 83 -1.57 11.62 23.03
CA ASN A 83 -0.97 11.46 21.71
C ASN A 83 0.06 10.32 21.63
N ALA A 84 0.28 9.56 22.71
CA ALA A 84 1.31 8.52 22.74
C ALA A 84 1.15 7.44 21.66
N PRO A 85 -0.07 6.97 21.28
CA PRO A 85 -0.22 6.01 20.19
C PRO A 85 0.27 6.56 18.84
N ILE A 86 -0.06 7.81 18.54
CA ILE A 86 0.31 8.48 17.28
C ILE A 86 1.82 8.70 17.24
N VAL A 87 2.38 9.24 18.32
CA VAL A 87 3.83 9.48 18.43
C VAL A 87 4.61 8.18 18.27
N LEU A 88 4.15 7.11 18.91
CA LEU A 88 4.82 5.81 18.81
C LEU A 88 4.72 5.21 17.40
N SER A 89 3.57 5.34 16.72
CA SER A 89 3.44 4.87 15.34
C SER A 89 4.35 5.65 14.37
N LEU A 90 4.52 6.96 14.58
CA LEU A 90 5.46 7.79 13.82
C LEU A 90 6.91 7.37 14.06
N LEU A 91 7.29 7.14 15.32
CA LEU A 91 8.63 6.67 15.67
C LEU A 91 8.93 5.30 15.03
N ARG A 92 7.98 4.36 15.07
CA ARG A 92 8.11 3.07 14.38
C ARG A 92 8.29 3.26 12.87
N SER A 93 7.49 4.12 12.23
CA SER A 93 7.69 4.44 10.80
C SER A 93 9.10 4.92 10.52
N PHE A 94 9.59 5.86 11.33
CA PHE A 94 10.90 6.47 11.15
C PHE A 94 12.03 5.43 11.27
N VAL A 95 11.97 4.58 12.28
CA VAL A 95 12.95 3.49 12.47
C VAL A 95 12.92 2.51 11.29
N ILE A 96 11.74 2.11 10.82
CA ILE A 96 11.60 1.22 9.65
C ILE A 96 12.23 1.86 8.40
N SER A 97 12.00 3.15 8.16
CA SER A 97 12.59 3.87 7.03
C SER A 97 14.12 3.94 7.10
N ILE A 98 14.69 4.13 8.29
CA ILE A 98 16.15 4.11 8.49
C ILE A 98 16.71 2.71 8.17
N ILE A 99 16.10 1.66 8.75
CA ILE A 99 16.53 0.27 8.54
C ILE A 99 16.48 -0.06 7.05
N ALA A 100 15.38 0.24 6.37
CA ALA A 100 15.22 0.00 4.94
C ALA A 100 16.33 0.70 4.13
N THR A 101 16.62 1.97 4.44
CA THR A 101 17.65 2.75 3.75
C THR A 101 19.05 2.15 3.94
N ILE A 102 19.40 1.74 5.16
CA ILE A 102 20.69 1.14 5.48
C ILE A 102 20.81 -0.23 4.78
N SER A 103 19.78 -1.08 4.88
CA SER A 103 19.78 -2.41 4.25
C SER A 103 19.88 -2.33 2.72
N THR A 104 19.19 -1.38 2.08
CA THR A 104 19.34 -1.14 0.63
C THR A 104 20.76 -0.71 0.28
N LYS A 105 21.37 0.17 1.08
CA LYS A 105 22.75 0.64 0.86
C LYS A 105 23.78 -0.49 1.00
N ILE A 106 23.60 -1.39 1.96
CA ILE A 106 24.46 -2.58 2.14
C ILE A 106 24.30 -3.55 0.95
N GLY A 107 23.07 -3.78 0.47
CA GLY A 107 22.81 -4.64 -0.69
C GLY A 107 23.40 -4.12 -2.00
N SER A 108 23.53 -2.79 -2.16
CA SER A 108 24.21 -2.18 -3.31
C SER A 108 25.74 -2.22 -3.24
N VAL A 109 26.33 -2.29 -2.04
CA VAL A 109 27.80 -2.38 -1.86
C VAL A 109 28.32 -3.78 -2.19
N GLN A 110 27.50 -4.82 -2.05
CA GLN A 110 27.90 -6.21 -2.37
C GLN A 110 27.87 -6.58 -3.87
N LYS A 111 27.41 -5.69 -4.77
CA LYS A 111 27.34 -5.94 -6.22
C LYS A 111 28.54 -5.39 -7.01
N THR A 112 29.58 -4.95 -6.34
CA THR A 112 30.81 -4.45 -6.98
C THR A 112 32.01 -5.25 -6.49
N VAL A 113 32.07 -6.53 -6.88
CA VAL A 113 33.31 -7.33 -6.94
C VAL A 113 33.16 -8.29 -8.11
#